data_AF-A0A090DGX3-F1
#
_entry.id   AF-A0A090DGX3-F1
#
_cell.length_a   1.000
_cell.length_b   1.000
_cell.length_c   1.000
_cell.angle_alpha   90.00
_cell.angle_beta   90.00
_cell.angle_gamma   90.00
#
_symmetry.space_group_name_H-M   'P 1'
#
loop_
_entity.id
_entity.type
_entity.pdbx_description
1 polymer ?
#
loop_
_entity_poly.entity_id
_entity_poly.type
_entity_poly.pdbx_seq_one_letter_code
_entity_poly.pdbx_strand_id
1 'polypeptide(L)' 'MTGLLEDNVYPRYGIPTEETKEVICLCARLESMITDPVYEGKSMEGIINLVQRGNSVRP' A
#
# COMPACT_ATOMS: atom_id res chain seq x y z
N MET A 1 -4.62 -2.37 -18.10
CA MET A 1 -5.22 -1.84 -16.86
C MET A 1 -4.99 -2.82 -15.71
N THR A 2 -3.73 -3.22 -15.48
CA THR A 2 -3.39 -4.27 -14.49
C THR A 2 -2.01 -4.10 -13.84
N GLY A 3 -1.11 -3.26 -14.38
CA GLY A 3 0.25 -3.11 -13.86
C GLY A 3 0.41 -2.33 -12.54
N LEU A 4 -0.65 -1.73 -12.00
CA LEU A 4 -0.56 -0.91 -10.77
C LEU A 4 -0.64 -1.74 -9.48
N LEU A 5 -1.24 -2.94 -9.54
CA LEU A 5 -1.38 -3.82 -8.38
C LEU A 5 -0.16 -4.74 -8.19
N GLU A 6 0.52 -5.10 -9.28
CA GLU A 6 1.61 -6.08 -9.23
C GLU A 6 2.82 -5.57 -8.41
N ASP A 7 3.11 -4.27 -8.47
CA ASP A 7 4.25 -3.66 -7.75
C ASP A 7 4.08 -3.72 -6.22
N ASN A 8 2.86 -3.55 -5.70
CA ASN A 8 2.59 -3.59 -4.26
C ASN A 8 2.43 -5.03 -3.73
N VAL A 9 2.40 -6.03 -4.62
CA VAL A 9 2.26 -7.45 -4.26
C VAL A 9 3.63 -8.12 -4.04
N TYR A 10 4.72 -7.47 -4.46
CA TYR A 10 6.09 -7.87 -4.16
C TYR A 10 6.33 -7.96 -2.63
N PRO A 11 7.20 -8.83 -2.09
CA PRO A 11 8.02 -9.87 -2.75
C PRO A 11 7.34 -11.23 -2.94
N ARG A 12 6.35 -11.58 -2.09
CA ARG A 12 5.48 -12.77 -2.20
C ARG A 12 4.17 -12.54 -1.45
N TYR A 13 3.16 -13.35 -1.75
CA TYR A 13 1.91 -13.38 -0.98
C TYR A 13 2.17 -13.64 0.51
N GLY A 14 1.47 -12.89 1.38
CA GLY A 14 1.60 -13.00 2.83
C GLY A 14 2.84 -12.31 3.44
N ILE A 15 3.75 -11.77 2.62
CA ILE A 15 4.94 -11.06 3.10
C ILE A 15 4.72 -9.55 2.90
N PRO A 16 4.63 -8.75 3.98
CA PRO A 16 4.55 -7.30 3.88
C PRO A 16 5.93 -6.71 3.54
N THR A 17 5.95 -5.66 2.73
CA THR A 17 7.14 -4.82 2.51
C THR A 17 7.37 -3.92 3.73
N GLU A 18 8.48 -3.19 3.79
CA GLU A 18 8.68 -2.19 4.84
C GLU A 18 7.69 -1.03 4.67
N GLU A 19 7.41 -0.65 3.42
CA GLU A 19 6.40 0.34 3.06
C GLU A 19 4.99 -0.06 3.53
N THR A 20 4.60 -1.33 3.36
CA THR A 20 3.32 -1.84 3.89
C THR A 20 3.24 -1.68 5.42
N LYS A 21 4.34 -1.94 6.15
CA LYS A 21 4.38 -1.80 7.61
C LYS A 21 4.28 -0.34 8.05
N GLU A 22 4.94 0.56 7.34
CA GLU A 22 4.88 1.99 7.59
C GLU A 22 3.45 2.53 7.42
N VAL A 23 2.77 2.10 6.36
CA VAL A 23 1.38 2.48 6.09
C VAL A 23 0.43 1.95 7.17
N ILE A 24 0.58 0.70 7.60
CA ILE A 24 -0.22 0.15 8.72
C ILE A 24 -0.04 1.00 9.98
N CYS A 25 1.22 1.36 10.30
CA CYS A 25 1.51 2.20 11.46
C CYS A 25 0.93 3.62 11.29
N LEU A 26 0.96 4.17 10.09
CA LEU A 26 0.41 5.49 9.78
C LEU A 26 -1.11 5.51 10.00
N CYS A 27 -1.83 4.53 9.44
CA CYS A 27 -3.27 4.38 9.60
C CYS A 27 -3.67 4.20 11.08
N ALA A 28 -2.93 3.38 11.83
CA ALA A 28 -3.18 3.18 13.25
C ALA A 28 -2.96 4.48 14.06
N ARG A 29 -1.94 5.27 13.73
CA ARG A 29 -1.60 6.51 14.45
C ARG A 29 -2.57 7.65 14.17
N LEU A 30 -3.02 7.80 12.93
CA LEU A 30 -3.82 8.97 12.53
C LEU A 30 -5.32 8.73 12.67
N GLU A 31 -5.78 7.53 12.33
CA GLU A 31 -7.23 7.25 12.20
C GLU A 31 -7.70 6.15 13.17
N SER A 32 -6.82 5.65 14.04
CA SER A 32 -7.08 4.44 14.85
C SER A 32 -7.54 3.25 14.01
N MET A 33 -7.13 3.20 12.75
CA MET A 33 -7.52 2.17 11.78
C MET A 33 -6.49 1.05 11.77
N ILE A 34 -6.90 -0.15 12.19
CA ILE A 34 -6.07 -1.35 12.17
C ILE A 34 -6.26 -2.04 10.82
N THR A 35 -5.17 -2.17 10.06
CA THR A 35 -5.14 -2.86 8.76
C THR A 35 -4.23 -4.08 8.81
N ASP A 36 -4.57 -5.11 8.02
CA ASP A 36 -3.79 -6.34 7.98
C ASP A 36 -2.59 -6.23 7.01
N PRO A 37 -1.54 -7.04 7.20
CA PRO A 37 -0.34 -6.96 6.37
C PRO A 37 -0.47 -7.58 4.98
N VAL A 38 -1.57 -8.30 4.69
CA VAL A 38 -1.72 -9.06 3.45
C VAL A 38 -2.63 -8.35 2.45
N TYR A 39 -3.71 -7.72 2.91
CA TYR A 39 -4.73 -7.15 2.03
C TYR A 39 -4.89 -5.64 2.19
N GLU A 40 -5.40 -5.20 3.33
CA GLU A 40 -5.79 -3.83 3.61
C GLU A 40 -4.57 -2.91 3.71
N GLY A 41 -3.48 -3.37 4.34
CA GLY A 41 -2.22 -2.62 4.39
C GLY A 41 -1.66 -2.34 3.00
N LYS A 42 -1.67 -3.35 2.11
CA LYS A 42 -1.17 -3.22 0.72
C LYS A 42 -2.10 -2.36 -0.15
N SER A 43 -3.41 -2.46 0.06
CA SER A 43 -4.39 -1.62 -0.62
C SER A 43 -4.23 -0.15 -0.22
N MET A 44 -4.06 0.12 1.07
CA MET A 44 -3.81 1.46 1.59
C MET A 44 -2.48 2.02 1.12
N GLU A 45 -1.44 1.20 1.06
CA GLU A 45 -0.15 1.58 0.47
C GLU A 45 -0.32 2.00 -0.99
N GLY A 46 -1.07 1.23 -1.78
CA GLY A 46 -1.40 1.58 -3.16
C GLY A 46 -2.14 2.91 -3.27
N ILE A 47 -3.15 3.16 -2.43
CA ILE A 47 -3.91 4.41 -2.43
C ILE A 47 -3.00 5.60 -2.06
N ILE A 48 -2.19 5.47 -1.01
CA ILE A 48 -1.26 6.51 -0.56
C ILE A 48 -0.23 6.81 -1.66
N ASN A 49 0.35 5.77 -2.26
CA ASN A 49 1.27 5.91 -3.38
C ASN A 49 0.63 6.65 -4.56
N LEU A 50 -0.62 6.37 -4.90
CA LEU A 50 -1.36 7.05 -5.97
C LEU A 50 -1.57 8.55 -5.66
N VAL A 51 -1.93 8.89 -4.42
CA VAL A 51 -2.11 10.29 -4.00
C VAL A 51 -0.78 11.04 -4.00
N GLN A 52 0.28 10.44 -3.45
CA GLN A 52 1.61 11.05 -3.39
C GLN A 52 2.24 11.25 -4.77
N ARG A 53 2.00 10.32 -5.69
CA ARG A 53 2.48 10.39 -7.08
C ARG A 53 1.61 11.24 -8.00
N GLY A 54 0.58 11.92 -7.45
CA GLY A 54 -0.43 12.75 -8.11
C GLY A 54 -0.36 12.80 -9.64
N ASN A 55 -1.35 12.22 -10.32
CA ASN A 55 -1.54 12.43 -11.78
C ASN A 55 -0.41 11.94 -12.71
N SER A 56 0.45 11.01 -12.30
CA SER A 56 1.39 10.36 -13.23
C SER A 56 1.02 8.89 -13.46
N VAL A 57 0.09 8.66 -14.38
CA VAL A 57 0.20 7.48 -15.26
C VAL A 57 1.46 7.76 -16.09
N ARG A 58 2.63 7.29 -15.66
CA ARG A 58 3.77 7.21 -16.58
C ARG A 58 3.40 6.21 -17.67
N PRO A 59 3.78 6.50 -18.94
CA PRO A 59 3.46 5.63 -20.07
C PRO A 59 3.94 4.21 -19.86
#